data_AF-A0A968TX57-F1
#
_entry.id   AF-A0A968TX57-F1
#
_cell.length_a   1.000
_cell.length_b   1.000
_cell.length_c   1.000
_cell.angle_alpha   90.00
_cell.angle_beta   90.00
_cell.angle_gamma   90.00
#
_symmetry.space_group_name_H-M   'P 1'
#
loop_
_entity.id
_entity.type
_entity.pdbx_description
1 polymer ?
#
loop_
_entity_poly.entity_id
_entity_poly.type
_entity_poly.pdbx_seq_one_letter_code
_entity_poly.pdbx_strand_id
1 'polypeptide(L)'
;MAHSLSAKKRVRQNEKSRLRNRRRGSALKSTIKGFLGMVQHGKVEEAEKELSKVCQAIDKIAAKGTLHKNTASRYKSRLALRLNAAKKPPKQPDKLLMSLNSKPPTHAQRCGFHGFIISFISCSVGVVNGSKRLIRKPLAAARGADGNVTGNHSLPLVALTELHGLREQECDQ
;
A
#
# COMPACT_ATOMS: atom_id res chain seq x y z
N MET A 1 -27.67 -14.46 -4.28
CA MET A 1 -28.19 -14.80 -2.94
C MET A 1 -27.34 -15.92 -2.34
N ALA A 2 -27.38 -16.12 -1.02
CA ALA A 2 -26.75 -17.29 -0.39
C ALA A 2 -27.75 -18.46 -0.42
N HIS A 3 -27.54 -19.44 -1.28
CA HIS A 3 -28.50 -20.53 -1.52
C HIS A 3 -28.34 -21.69 -0.53
N SER A 4 -27.12 -21.98 -0.09
CA SER A 4 -26.84 -22.99 0.95
C SER A 4 -27.11 -22.47 2.38
N LEU A 5 -27.55 -23.35 3.28
CA LEU A 5 -27.79 -23.04 4.70
C LEU A 5 -26.52 -22.50 5.40
N SER A 6 -25.35 -23.05 5.07
CA SER A 6 -24.06 -22.60 5.60
C SER A 6 -23.74 -21.17 5.14
N ALA A 7 -24.05 -20.84 3.89
CA ALA A 7 -23.86 -19.52 3.33
C ALA A 7 -24.78 -18.48 3.99
N LYS A 8 -26.07 -18.80 4.21
CA LYS A 8 -27.01 -17.93 4.95
C LYS A 8 -26.54 -17.65 6.39
N LYS A 9 -25.92 -18.64 7.06
CA LYS A 9 -25.30 -18.45 8.38
C LYS A 9 -24.10 -17.50 8.32
N ARG A 10 -23.21 -17.68 7.33
CA ARG A 10 -22.02 -16.83 7.15
C ARG A 10 -22.39 -15.36 6.89
N VAL A 11 -23.43 -15.09 6.08
CA VAL A 11 -23.92 -13.72 5.84
C VAL A 11 -24.31 -13.04 7.16
N ARG A 12 -25.15 -13.69 7.98
CA ARG A 12 -25.58 -13.15 9.29
C ARG A 12 -24.40 -12.92 10.25
N GLN A 13 -23.40 -13.81 10.26
CA GLN A 13 -22.20 -13.65 11.08
C GLN A 13 -21.31 -12.49 10.58
N ASN A 14 -21.14 -12.38 9.27
CA ASN A 14 -20.33 -11.34 8.63
C ASN A 14 -20.90 -9.95 8.91
N GLU A 15 -22.21 -9.77 8.84
CA GLU A 15 -22.86 -8.49 9.17
C GLU A 15 -22.56 -8.05 10.60
N LYS A 16 -22.73 -8.97 11.56
CA LYS A 16 -22.43 -8.71 12.98
C LYS A 16 -20.95 -8.32 13.18
N SER A 17 -20.03 -9.06 12.56
CA SER A 17 -18.59 -8.78 12.62
C SER A 17 -18.23 -7.46 11.93
N ARG A 18 -18.84 -7.15 10.78
CA ARG A 18 -18.67 -5.91 10.03
C ARG A 18 -19.08 -4.70 10.87
N LEU A 19 -20.22 -4.75 11.54
CA LEU A 19 -20.69 -3.66 12.41
C LEU A 19 -19.73 -3.41 13.58
N ARG A 20 -19.25 -4.47 14.25
CA ARG A 20 -18.27 -4.33 15.35
C ARG A 20 -16.94 -3.74 14.87
N ASN A 21 -16.41 -4.24 13.75
CA ASN A 21 -15.15 -3.75 13.19
C ASN A 21 -15.27 -2.31 12.69
N ARG A 22 -16.41 -1.95 12.10
CA ARG A 22 -16.70 -0.57 11.68
C ARG A 22 -16.65 0.39 12.86
N ARG A 23 -17.34 0.07 13.97
CA ARG A 23 -17.37 0.91 15.18
C ARG A 23 -15.97 1.10 15.79
N ARG A 24 -15.20 0.01 15.92
CA ARG A 24 -13.82 0.07 16.45
C ARG A 24 -12.90 0.89 15.53
N GLY A 25 -12.98 0.65 14.22
CA GLY A 25 -12.18 1.36 13.22
C GLY A 25 -12.52 2.85 13.15
N SER A 26 -13.80 3.23 13.26
CA SER A 26 -14.20 4.64 13.30
C SER A 26 -13.73 5.33 14.58
N ALA A 27 -13.86 4.68 15.74
CA ALA A 27 -13.38 5.24 17.00
C ALA A 27 -11.87 5.54 16.96
N LEU A 28 -11.05 4.62 16.43
CA LEU A 28 -9.61 4.86 16.26
C LEU A 28 -9.30 6.02 15.33
N LYS A 29 -10.03 6.13 14.21
CA LYS A 29 -9.82 7.24 13.28
C LYS A 29 -10.11 8.57 13.96
N SER A 30 -11.14 8.64 14.80
CA SER A 30 -11.48 9.85 15.55
C SER A 30 -10.39 10.21 16.58
N THR A 31 -9.88 9.24 17.35
CA THR A 31 -8.81 9.50 18.32
C THR A 31 -7.52 9.96 17.66
N ILE A 32 -7.14 9.33 16.54
CA ILE A 32 -5.97 9.73 15.74
C ILE A 32 -6.14 11.15 15.18
N LYS A 33 -7.33 11.49 14.68
CA LYS A 33 -7.63 12.85 14.19
C LYS A 33 -7.49 13.90 15.30
N GLY A 34 -7.99 13.61 16.51
CA GLY A 34 -7.85 14.50 17.66
C GLY A 34 -6.39 14.79 18.00
N PHE A 35 -5.56 13.74 18.07
CA PHE A 35 -4.12 13.89 18.26
C PHE A 35 -3.45 14.72 17.16
N LEU A 36 -3.76 14.45 15.88
CA LEU A 36 -3.19 15.20 14.78
C LEU A 36 -3.55 16.69 14.82
N GLY A 37 -4.77 17.02 15.26
CA GLY A 37 -5.18 18.40 15.50
C GLY A 37 -4.31 19.08 16.56
N MET A 38 -4.09 18.44 17.71
CA MET A 38 -3.23 19.00 18.78
C MET A 38 -1.79 19.26 18.30
N VAL A 39 -1.24 18.34 17.51
CA VAL A 39 0.10 18.50 16.93
C VAL A 39 0.15 19.68 15.96
N GLN A 40 -0.90 19.90 15.16
CA GLN A 40 -1.00 21.07 14.27
C GLN A 40 -1.10 22.39 15.04
N HIS A 41 -1.75 22.39 16.21
CA HIS A 41 -1.83 23.56 17.08
C HIS A 41 -0.54 23.83 17.90
N GLY A 42 0.50 23.01 17.76
CA GLY A 42 1.80 23.25 18.39
C GLY A 42 1.86 22.96 19.90
N LYS A 43 0.86 22.29 20.47
CA LYS A 43 0.82 21.96 21.90
C LYS A 43 1.60 20.68 22.21
N VAL A 44 2.91 20.81 22.39
CA VAL A 44 3.82 19.65 22.53
C VAL A 44 3.52 18.83 23.79
N GLU A 45 3.34 19.48 24.95
CA GLU A 45 3.15 18.77 26.23
C GLU A 45 1.81 18.02 26.31
N GLU A 46 0.73 18.62 25.82
CA GLU A 46 -0.58 17.96 25.73
C GLU A 46 -0.54 16.78 24.76
N ALA A 47 0.16 16.93 23.63
CA ALA A 47 0.30 15.88 22.62
C ALA A 47 1.02 14.63 23.15
N GLU A 48 2.00 14.78 24.04
CA GLU A 48 2.70 13.64 24.65
C GLU A 48 1.79 12.78 25.52
N LYS A 49 0.97 13.44 26.37
CA LYS A 49 -0.01 12.77 27.22
C LYS A 49 -1.05 12.04 26.37
N GLU A 50 -1.50 12.68 25.29
CA GLU A 50 -2.49 12.10 24.39
C GLU A 50 -1.93 10.96 23.54
N LEU A 51 -0.64 11.02 23.15
CA LEU A 51 0.03 9.93 22.44
C LEU A 51 -0.05 8.61 23.21
N SER A 52 0.19 8.65 24.53
CA SER A 52 0.10 7.46 25.38
C SER A 52 -1.31 6.83 25.31
N LYS A 53 -2.36 7.65 25.43
CA LYS A 53 -3.76 7.18 25.34
C LYS A 53 -4.08 6.61 23.96
N VAL A 54 -3.62 7.26 22.89
CA VAL A 54 -3.82 6.79 21.51
C VAL A 54 -3.11 5.45 21.29
N CYS A 55 -1.88 5.30 21.77
CA CYS A 55 -1.14 4.04 21.70
C CYS A 55 -1.90 2.90 22.42
N GLN A 56 -2.41 3.15 23.62
CA GLN A 56 -3.22 2.17 24.35
C GLN A 56 -4.50 1.80 23.58
N ALA A 57 -5.18 2.78 22.96
CA ALA A 57 -6.38 2.53 22.17
C ALA A 57 -6.08 1.65 20.93
N ILE A 58 -4.96 1.91 20.26
CA ILE A 58 -4.49 1.10 19.11
C ILE A 58 -4.25 -0.36 19.54
N ASP A 59 -3.57 -0.57 20.67
CA ASP A 59 -3.25 -1.91 21.16
C ASP A 59 -4.47 -2.70 21.61
N LYS A 60 -5.41 -2.02 22.31
CA LYS A 60 -6.69 -2.62 22.69
C LYS A 60 -7.43 -3.16 21.47
N ILE A 61 -7.40 -2.44 20.35
CA ILE A 61 -8.12 -2.85 19.13
C ILE A 61 -7.34 -3.90 18.32
N ALA A 62 -6.02 -3.86 18.34
CA ALA A 62 -5.17 -4.92 17.80
C ALA A 62 -5.40 -6.24 18.55
N ALA A 63 -5.50 -6.21 19.88
CA ALA A 63 -5.80 -7.37 20.70
C ALA A 63 -7.18 -7.98 20.40
N LYS A 64 -8.16 -7.16 19.99
CA LYS A 64 -9.49 -7.65 19.54
C LYS A 64 -9.49 -8.19 18.10
N GLY A 65 -8.35 -8.20 17.41
CA GLY A 65 -8.20 -8.75 16.06
C GLY A 65 -8.78 -7.90 14.93
N THR A 66 -9.20 -6.66 15.21
CA THR A 66 -9.73 -5.75 14.17
C THR A 66 -8.60 -5.11 13.36
N LEU A 67 -7.41 -4.95 13.96
CA LEU A 67 -6.18 -4.48 13.30
C LEU A 67 -5.09 -5.53 13.43
N HIS A 68 -4.32 -5.72 12.36
CA HIS A 68 -3.15 -6.60 12.40
C HIS A 68 -2.04 -5.97 13.26
N LYS A 69 -1.23 -6.78 13.94
CA LYS A 69 -0.12 -6.31 14.79
C LYS A 69 0.80 -5.33 14.06
N ASN A 70 1.20 -5.67 12.84
CA ASN A 70 2.03 -4.79 11.99
C ASN A 70 1.32 -3.47 11.63
N THR A 71 0.00 -3.47 11.44
CA THR A 71 -0.73 -2.23 11.18
C THR A 71 -0.72 -1.32 12.40
N ALA A 72 -0.89 -1.88 13.61
CA ALA A 72 -0.78 -1.16 14.87
C ALA A 72 0.63 -0.58 15.05
N SER A 73 1.69 -1.37 14.84
CA SER A 73 3.07 -0.89 14.91
C SER A 73 3.36 0.25 13.93
N ARG A 74 2.82 0.18 12.69
CA ARG A 74 2.93 1.27 11.71
C ARG A 74 2.25 2.54 12.18
N TYR A 75 1.06 2.45 12.80
CA TYR A 75 0.39 3.62 13.34
C TYR A 75 1.22 4.26 14.46
N LYS A 76 1.68 3.48 15.44
CA LYS A 76 2.52 3.98 16.54
C LYS A 76 3.78 4.69 16.03
N SER A 77 4.51 4.05 15.13
CA SER A 77 5.74 4.61 14.54
C SER A 77 5.45 5.93 13.83
N ARG A 78 4.39 6.01 13.02
CA ARG A 78 4.03 7.25 12.30
C ARG A 78 3.65 8.38 13.25
N LEU A 79 2.90 8.11 14.30
CA LEU A 79 2.49 9.13 15.27
C LEU A 79 3.69 9.64 16.07
N ALA A 80 4.57 8.74 16.51
CA ALA A 80 5.81 9.12 17.19
C ALA A 80 6.72 9.97 16.30
N LEU A 81 6.88 9.61 15.01
CA LEU A 81 7.66 10.40 14.06
C LEU A 81 7.11 11.81 13.88
N ARG A 82 5.78 11.99 13.87
CA ARG A 82 5.15 13.31 13.76
C ARG A 82 5.41 14.19 14.98
N LEU A 83 5.30 13.63 16.18
CA LEU A 83 5.59 14.34 17.41
C LEU A 83 7.09 14.67 17.53
N ASN A 84 7.96 13.73 17.18
CA ASN A 84 9.40 13.95 17.17
C ASN A 84 9.83 14.99 16.15
N ALA A 85 9.19 15.03 14.97
CA ALA A 85 9.43 16.07 13.98
C ALA A 85 9.02 17.47 14.48
N ALA A 86 7.97 17.56 15.29
CA ALA A 86 7.56 18.82 15.92
C ALA A 86 8.53 19.27 17.04
N LYS A 87 9.13 18.31 17.75
CA LYS A 87 10.10 18.58 18.83
C LYS A 87 11.51 18.89 18.35
N LYS A 88 11.98 18.17 17.34
CA LYS A 88 13.40 18.14 16.98
C LYS A 88 13.72 19.37 16.13
N PRO A 89 14.71 20.19 16.50
CA PRO A 89 15.25 21.19 15.57
C PRO A 89 15.88 20.46 14.38
N PRO A 90 15.86 21.05 13.17
CA PRO A 90 16.54 20.45 12.01
C PRO A 90 17.98 20.14 12.42
N LYS A 91 18.37 18.86 12.33
CA LYS A 91 19.77 18.47 12.54
C LYS A 91 20.54 19.25 11.47
N GLN A 92 21.36 20.22 11.89
CA GLN A 92 22.29 20.87 10.98
C GLN A 92 23.06 19.77 10.26
N PRO A 93 23.23 19.85 8.93
CA PRO A 93 23.99 18.86 8.21
C PRO A 93 25.37 18.77 8.85
N ASP A 94 25.79 17.54 9.16
CA ASP A 94 27.11 17.27 9.71
C ASP A 94 28.13 18.05 8.88
N LYS A 95 29.01 18.83 9.54
CA LYS A 95 29.96 19.79 8.93
C LYS A 95 30.92 19.17 7.88
N LEU A 96 30.79 17.87 7.61
CA LEU A 96 31.50 17.07 6.61
C LEU A 96 30.90 17.11 5.19
N LEU A 97 29.72 17.72 4.99
CA LEU A 97 29.11 17.91 3.65
C LEU A 97 29.35 19.30 3.03
N MET A 98 30.30 20.08 3.55
CA MET A 98 30.69 21.38 3.00
C MET A 98 32.15 21.43 2.48
N SER A 99 32.95 20.36 2.59
CA SER A 99 34.34 20.34 2.09
C SER A 99 34.53 19.71 0.69
N LEU A 100 33.46 19.25 0.04
CA LEU A 100 33.52 18.61 -1.29
C LEU A 100 33.02 19.50 -2.44
N ASN A 101 32.76 20.79 -2.20
CA ASN A 101 32.41 21.77 -3.22
C ASN A 101 33.48 22.87 -3.37
N SER A 102 34.73 22.46 -3.51
CA SER A 102 35.85 23.32 -3.92
C SER A 102 36.64 22.66 -5.05
N LYS A 103 36.00 22.40 -6.19
CA LYS A 103 36.70 22.41 -7.48
C LYS A 103 35.91 23.21 -8.51
N PRO A 104 36.46 24.33 -9.02
CA PRO A 104 35.77 25.23 -9.94
C PRO A 104 35.64 24.64 -11.35
N PRO A 105 34.70 25.13 -12.18
CA PRO A 105 34.62 24.79 -13.59
C PRO A 105 35.63 25.60 -14.42
N THR A 106 36.68 24.95 -14.92
CA THR A 106 37.61 25.49 -15.93
C THR A 106 38.29 24.32 -16.65
N HIS A 107 38.49 24.20 -17.96
CA HIS A 107 38.08 24.93 -19.16
C HIS A 107 38.36 24.00 -20.37
N ALA A 108 37.90 24.42 -21.53
CA ALA A 108 37.87 23.82 -22.85
C ALA A 108 39.11 23.08 -23.42
N GLN A 109 38.80 22.32 -24.49
CA GLN A 109 39.47 22.31 -25.80
C GLN A 109 40.33 21.09 -26.17
N ARG A 110 39.73 20.19 -26.95
CA ARG A 110 40.33 19.86 -28.25
C ARG A 110 39.27 19.75 -29.33
N CYS A 111 39.40 20.65 -30.29
CA CYS A 111 38.62 20.81 -31.50
C CYS A 111 38.97 19.70 -32.50
N GLY A 112 38.02 19.40 -33.40
CA GLY A 112 38.32 19.00 -34.77
C GLY A 112 37.74 17.66 -35.21
N PHE A 113 36.52 17.68 -35.79
CA PHE A 113 36.36 17.29 -37.20
C PHE A 113 34.95 17.65 -37.69
N HIS A 114 34.91 18.70 -38.53
CA HIS A 114 34.11 18.79 -39.74
C HIS A 114 32.58 18.61 -39.66
N GLY A 115 31.91 19.77 -39.65
CA GLY A 115 30.93 20.15 -40.66
C GLY A 115 29.89 19.12 -41.06
N PHE A 116 28.66 19.30 -40.57
CA PHE A 116 27.51 19.03 -41.40
C PHE A 116 26.43 20.08 -41.13
N ILE A 117 26.15 20.81 -42.20
CA ILE A 117 25.07 21.75 -42.42
C ILE A 117 23.73 21.04 -42.17
N ILE A 118 22.79 21.71 -41.49
CA ILE A 118 21.32 21.76 -41.66
C ILE A 118 20.84 22.66 -40.49
N SER A 119 20.80 23.98 -40.66
CA SER A 119 19.67 24.75 -41.20
C SER A 119 18.32 24.38 -40.59
N PHE A 120 17.74 25.34 -39.87
CA PHE A 120 16.29 25.57 -39.74
C PHE A 120 15.41 24.39 -39.31
N ILE A 121 14.87 24.45 -38.09
CA ILE A 121 13.41 24.51 -37.86
C ILE A 121 13.16 24.93 -36.40
N SER A 122 12.57 26.11 -36.29
CA SER A 122 11.86 26.61 -35.12
C SER A 122 10.63 25.74 -34.86
N CYS A 123 10.47 25.16 -33.66
CA CYS A 123 9.16 24.78 -33.16
C CYS A 123 9.15 24.60 -31.62
N SER A 124 8.68 25.64 -30.96
CA SER A 124 7.64 25.63 -29.93
C SER A 124 7.46 24.39 -29.03
N VAL A 125 7.69 24.63 -27.74
CA VAL A 125 6.84 24.27 -26.57
C VAL A 125 5.77 23.21 -26.80
N GLY A 126 5.89 22.09 -26.08
CA GLY A 126 4.84 21.07 -25.95
C GLY A 126 5.11 20.08 -24.82
N VAL A 127 4.79 20.48 -23.59
CA VAL A 127 4.77 19.61 -22.41
C VAL A 127 3.59 18.64 -22.51
N VAL A 128 3.86 17.34 -22.56
CA VAL A 128 2.87 16.28 -22.23
C VAL A 128 3.52 15.20 -21.36
N ASN A 129 3.12 15.16 -20.10
CA ASN A 129 3.54 14.16 -19.12
C ASN A 129 2.90 12.80 -19.44
N GLY A 130 3.71 11.90 -20.02
CA GLY A 130 3.38 10.49 -20.22
C GLY A 130 3.46 9.67 -18.92
N SER A 131 2.34 9.04 -18.59
CA SER A 131 2.14 8.18 -17.42
C SER A 131 2.91 6.87 -17.54
N LYS A 132 3.94 6.67 -16.69
CA LYS A 132 4.63 5.37 -16.56
C LYS A 132 3.81 4.41 -15.69
N ARG A 133 3.01 3.55 -16.35
CA ARG A 133 2.52 2.27 -15.77
C ARG A 133 3.71 1.36 -15.52
N LEU A 134 4.11 1.19 -14.27
CA LEU A 134 5.03 0.11 -13.87
C LEU A 134 4.22 -1.14 -13.51
N ILE A 135 4.29 -2.11 -14.42
CA ILE A 135 3.83 -3.50 -14.23
C ILE A 135 4.72 -4.12 -13.14
N ARG A 136 4.15 -4.42 -11.96
CA ARG A 136 4.80 -5.26 -10.95
C ARG A 136 4.41 -6.72 -11.18
N LYS A 137 5.40 -7.56 -11.48
CA LYS A 137 5.31 -9.03 -11.53
C LYS A 137 4.82 -9.58 -10.17
N PRO A 138 3.97 -10.61 -10.12
CA PRO A 138 3.64 -11.30 -8.88
C PRO A 138 4.79 -12.22 -8.45
N LEU A 139 5.28 -12.03 -7.22
CA LEU A 139 6.23 -12.94 -6.57
C LEU A 139 5.45 -14.18 -6.12
N ALA A 140 5.73 -15.32 -6.77
CA ALA A 140 5.15 -16.61 -6.46
C ALA A 140 5.59 -17.10 -5.08
N ALA A 141 4.62 -17.72 -4.38
CA ALA A 141 4.77 -18.34 -3.08
C ALA A 141 5.54 -19.67 -3.18
N ALA A 142 6.62 -19.80 -2.42
CA ALA A 142 7.17 -21.11 -2.06
C ALA A 142 6.32 -21.67 -0.89
N ARG A 143 5.59 -22.75 -1.14
CA ARG A 143 5.00 -23.61 -0.11
C ARG A 143 6.03 -24.68 0.26
N GLY A 144 6.24 -24.87 1.56
CA GLY A 144 7.03 -25.96 2.10
C GLY A 144 6.40 -27.31 1.78
N ALA A 145 7.28 -28.26 1.52
CA ALA A 145 6.97 -29.67 1.41
C ALA A 145 6.85 -30.27 2.82
N ASP A 146 5.69 -30.82 3.16
CA ASP A 146 5.58 -31.89 4.13
C ASP A 146 4.92 -33.06 3.39
N GLY A 147 5.74 -34.05 3.07
CA GLY A 147 5.28 -35.31 2.52
C GLY A 147 4.71 -36.18 3.64
N ASN A 148 3.51 -36.71 3.44
CA ASN A 148 3.19 -38.02 3.96
C ASN A 148 2.29 -38.78 2.99
N VAL A 149 2.62 -40.05 2.84
CA VAL A 149 2.22 -41.03 1.86
C VAL A 149 1.06 -41.84 2.40
N THR A 150 -0.05 -41.90 1.65
CA THR A 150 -0.90 -43.09 1.42
C THR A 150 -1.64 -42.78 0.10
N GLY A 151 -1.64 -43.60 -0.96
CA GLY A 151 -1.68 -45.05 -1.02
C GLY A 151 -3.05 -45.47 -1.58
N ASN A 152 -3.15 -45.52 -2.92
CA ASN A 152 -4.09 -46.28 -3.76
C ASN A 152 -5.61 -46.15 -3.54
N HIS A 153 -6.35 -45.83 -4.61
CA HIS A 153 -7.18 -46.81 -5.33
C HIS A 153 -7.83 -46.20 -6.59
N SER A 154 -7.48 -46.78 -7.75
CA SER A 154 -8.28 -47.01 -8.98
C SER A 154 -8.94 -45.85 -9.77
N LEU A 155 -8.42 -45.67 -10.99
CA LEU A 155 -9.01 -45.17 -12.26
C LEU A 155 -10.44 -45.73 -12.54
N PRO A 156 -11.29 -45.17 -13.45
CA PRO A 156 -10.97 -44.70 -14.82
C PRO A 156 -11.70 -43.41 -15.30
N LEU A 157 -11.19 -42.59 -16.24
CA LEU A 157 -11.16 -42.72 -17.70
C LEU A 157 -12.52 -43.15 -18.33
N VAL A 158 -13.01 -42.33 -19.27
CA VAL A 158 -14.21 -42.45 -20.12
C VAL A 158 -15.48 -41.77 -19.58
N ALA A 159 -15.82 -40.60 -20.14
CA ALA A 159 -17.13 -40.30 -20.77
C ALA A 159 -17.33 -38.79 -21.01
N LEU A 160 -17.70 -38.47 -22.26
CA LEU A 160 -18.48 -37.29 -22.70
C LEU A 160 -17.72 -35.98 -22.99
N THR A 161 -16.81 -36.07 -23.96
CA THR A 161 -16.85 -35.13 -25.09
C THR A 161 -17.94 -35.57 -26.07
N GLU A 162 -19.13 -34.99 -26.00
CA GLU A 162 -20.07 -34.83 -27.12
C GLU A 162 -20.61 -33.40 -27.03
N LEU A 163 -20.09 -32.50 -27.86
CA LEU A 163 -20.55 -32.12 -29.20
C LEU A 163 -21.45 -30.89 -29.14
N HIS A 164 -20.94 -29.86 -29.80
CA HIS A 164 -21.56 -28.60 -30.13
C HIS A 164 -22.87 -28.77 -30.91
N GLY A 165 -23.83 -27.88 -30.66
CA GLY A 165 -25.08 -27.69 -31.43
C GLY A 165 -26.28 -27.99 -30.54
N LEU A 166 -27.16 -27.05 -30.18
CA LEU A 166 -27.86 -26.12 -31.05
C LEU A 166 -28.10 -24.78 -30.33
N ARG A 167 -27.72 -23.69 -31.03
CA ARG A 167 -28.49 -22.44 -31.02
C ARG A 167 -29.85 -22.77 -31.62
N GLU A 168 -30.92 -22.31 -30.99
CA GLU A 168 -31.97 -21.48 -31.59
C GLU A 168 -33.11 -21.25 -30.58
N GLN A 169 -33.45 -19.96 -30.40
CA GLN A 169 -34.80 -19.37 -30.28
C GLN A 169 -35.67 -19.88 -29.10
N GLU A 170 -36.22 -19.05 -28.21
CA GLU A 170 -37.14 -17.95 -28.48
C GLU A 170 -37.11 -16.92 -27.34
N CYS A 171 -37.00 -15.63 -27.71
CA CYS A 171 -37.61 -14.52 -27.00
C CYS A 171 -38.87 -14.16 -27.80
N ASP A 172 -40.00 -13.97 -27.11
CA ASP A 172 -41.05 -12.96 -27.35
C ASP A 172 -42.44 -13.48 -26.96
N GLN A 173 -42.85 -13.20 -25.70
CA GLN A 173 -44.14 -12.62 -25.31
C GLN A 173 -44.18 -12.36 -23.79
#